data_AF-A0A9N9DA70-F1
#
_entry.id   AF-A0A9N9DA70-F1
#
_cell.length_a   1.000
_cell.length_b   1.000
_cell.length_c   1.000
_cell.angle_alpha   90.00
_cell.angle_beta   90.00
_cell.angle_gamma   90.00
#
_symmetry.space_group_name_H-M   'P 1'
#
loop_
_entity.id
_entity.type
_entity.pdbx_description
1 polymer ?
#
loop_
_entity_poly.entity_id
_entity_poly.type
_entity_poly.pdbx_seq_one_letter_code
_entity_poly.pdbx_strand_id
1 'polypeptide(L)' 'MNPVFGLGTNNAFQDAELLSQALFNYSSEDPISCIQEYENEMRKRSTVDVLKSRSAALRMSTPNMFHFIL' A
#
# COMPACT_ATOMS: atom_id res chain seq x y z
N MET A 1 4.31 1.61 -6.82
CA MET A 1 3.31 0.51 -6.81
C MET A 1 3.11 0.08 -8.25
N ASN A 2 3.29 -1.20 -8.58
CA ASN A 2 3.06 -1.65 -9.96
C ASN A 2 1.56 -1.92 -10.19
N PRO A 3 0.92 -1.29 -11.19
CA PRO A 3 -0.53 -1.39 -11.41
C PRO A 3 -0.99 -2.81 -11.78
N VAL A 4 -0.10 -3.67 -12.30
CA VAL A 4 -0.41 -5.06 -12.66
C VAL A 4 -0.95 -5.86 -11.46
N PHE A 5 -0.57 -5.51 -10.24
CA PHE A 5 -0.98 -6.24 -9.04
C PHE A 5 -2.30 -5.73 -8.43
N GLY A 6 -2.93 -4.70 -9.01
CA GLY A 6 -4.24 -4.20 -8.55
C GLY A 6 -4.27 -3.64 -7.12
N LEU A 7 -3.12 -3.46 -6.48
CA LEU A 7 -3.03 -3.08 -5.06
C LEU A 7 -3.39 -1.60 -4.82
N GLY A 8 -3.28 -0.74 -5.84
CA GLY A 8 -3.48 0.71 -5.68
C GLY A 8 -4.88 1.08 -5.22
N THR A 9 -5.91 0.62 -5.94
CA THR A 9 -7.31 0.91 -5.62
C THR A 9 -7.74 0.27 -4.29
N ASN A 10 -7.32 -0.96 -4.02
CA ASN A 10 -7.64 -1.63 -2.76
C ASN A 10 -7.04 -0.88 -1.56
N ASN A 11 -5.81 -0.40 -1.68
CA ASN A 11 -5.18 0.37 -0.62
C ASN A 11 -5.90 1.69 -0.39
N ALA A 12 -6.25 2.41 -1.46
CA ALA A 12 -7.00 3.67 -1.37
C ALA A 12 -8.41 3.49 -0.78
N PHE A 13 -9.09 2.38 -1.07
CA PHE A 13 -10.38 2.07 -0.46
C PHE A 13 -10.24 1.83 1.05
N GLN A 14 -9.26 1.03 1.46
CA GLN A 14 -8.96 0.79 2.87
C GLN A 14 -8.49 2.06 3.59
N ASP A 15 -7.75 2.93 2.90
CA ASP A 15 -7.35 4.26 3.41
C ASP A 15 -8.57 5.12 3.73
N ALA A 16 -9.54 5.16 2.82
CA ALA A 16 -10.77 5.91 3.03
C ALA A 16 -11.58 5.39 4.22
N GLU A 17 -11.66 4.06 4.40
CA GLU A 17 -12.36 3.44 5.53
C GLU A 17 -11.68 3.76 6.86
N LEU A 18 -10.37 3.52 6.96
CA LEU A 18 -9.61 3.71 8.20
C LEU A 18 -9.54 5.18 8.62
N LEU A 19 -9.33 6.10 7.65
CA LEU A 19 -9.33 7.52 7.95
C LEU A 19 -10.72 7.99 8.40
N SER A 20 -11.79 7.50 7.78
CA SER A 20 -13.16 7.82 8.21
C SER A 20 -13.43 7.38 9.64
N GLN A 21 -12.94 6.20 10.04
CA GLN A 21 -13.06 5.70 11.42
C GLN A 21 -12.22 6.52 12.41
N ALA A 22 -11.00 6.91 12.03
CA ALA A 22 -10.14 7.75 12.86
C ALA A 22 -10.76 9.15 13.09
N LEU A 23 -11.34 9.74 12.03
CA LEU A 23 -12.03 11.02 12.10
C LEU A 23 -13.37 10.94 12.86
N PHE A 24 -14.06 9.80 12.82
CA PHE A 24 -15.29 9.59 13.59
C PHE A 24 -15.02 9.56 15.10
N ASN A 25 -13.90 8.94 15.51
CA ASN A 25 -13.48 8.83 16.92
C ASN A 25 -12.61 10.01 17.39
N TYR A 26 -12.59 11.11 16.64
CA TYR A 26 -11.78 12.28 16.90
C TYR A 26 -12.09 12.94 18.26
N SER A 27 -11.02 13.31 18.99
CA SER A 27 -11.10 14.14 20.20
C SER A 27 -10.73 15.58 19.92
N SER A 28 -11.58 16.54 20.30
CA SER A 28 -11.35 17.98 20.10
C SER A 28 -10.08 18.53 20.76
N GLU A 29 -9.52 17.80 21.72
CA GLU A 29 -8.32 18.20 22.44
C GLU A 29 -7.03 17.95 21.63
N ASP A 30 -7.06 17.00 20.69
CA ASP A 30 -5.90 16.69 19.85
C ASP A 30 -6.29 16.17 18.45
N PRO A 31 -6.68 17.07 17.54
CA PRO A 31 -7.02 16.72 16.14
C PRO A 31 -5.92 16.14 15.31
N ILE A 32 -4.68 16.45 15.68
CA ILE A 32 -3.54 16.13 14.82
C ILE A 32 -3.11 14.69 15.07
N SER A 33 -3.19 14.20 16.31
CA SER A 33 -2.73 12.83 16.61
C SER A 33 -3.52 11.75 15.90
N CYS A 34 -4.85 11.87 15.76
CA CYS A 34 -5.63 10.82 15.08
C CYS A 34 -5.23 10.67 13.60
N ILE A 35 -4.94 11.80 12.93
CA ILE A 35 -4.45 11.79 11.54
C ILE A 35 -3.02 11.25 11.50
N GLN A 36 -2.15 11.64 12.42
CA GLN A 36 -0.76 11.15 12.47
C GLN A 36 -0.68 9.64 12.72
N GLU A 37 -1.53 9.11 13.59
CA GLU A 37 -1.61 7.67 13.86
C GLU A 37 -2.06 6.91 12.60
N TYR A 38 -3.12 7.38 11.95
CA TYR A 38 -3.57 6.84 10.66
C TYR A 38 -2.45 6.87 9.61
N GLU A 39 -1.78 8.02 9.42
CA GLU A 39 -0.70 8.19 8.44
C GLU A 39 0.47 7.23 8.70
N ASN A 40 0.82 7.00 9.97
CA ASN A 40 1.88 6.07 10.35
C ASN A 40 1.54 4.63 9.94
N GLU A 41 0.30 4.19 10.17
CA GLU A 41 -0.15 2.85 9.78
C GLU A 41 -0.30 2.71 8.26
N MET A 42 -0.84 3.71 7.58
CA MET A 42 -0.93 3.75 6.11
C MET A 42 0.46 3.65 5.47
N ARG A 43 1.44 4.39 5.99
CA ARG A 43 2.82 4.38 5.47
C ARG A 43 3.48 3.00 5.60
N LYS A 44 3.26 2.30 6.71
CA LYS A 44 3.78 0.94 6.91
C LYS A 44 3.20 -0.02 5.87
N ARG A 45 1.88 -0.03 5.70
CA ARG A 45 1.18 -0.92 4.75
C ARG A 45 1.56 -0.62 3.30
N SER A 46 1.47 0.65 2.88
CA SER A 46 1.79 1.06 1.51
C SER A 46 3.23 0.72 1.12
N THR A 47 4.18 0.86 2.04
CA THR A 47 5.58 0.48 1.81
C THR A 47 5.72 -1.01 1.51
N VAL A 48 5.05 -1.88 2.28
CA VAL A 48 5.07 -3.34 2.06
C VAL A 48 4.52 -3.69 0.68
N ASP A 49 3.37 -3.14 0.30
CA ASP A 49 2.74 -3.42 -1.00
C ASP A 49 3.54 -2.87 -2.19
N VAL A 50 4.17 -1.71 -2.01
CA VAL A 50 5.08 -1.15 -3.02
C VAL A 50 6.29 -2.06 -3.22
N LEU A 51 6.93 -2.53 -2.14
CA LEU A 51 8.09 -3.43 -2.24
C LEU A 51 7.70 -4.79 -2.82
N LYS A 52 6.55 -5.34 -2.42
CA LYS A 52 6.02 -6.60 -2.94
C LYS A 52 5.67 -6.51 -4.43
N SER A 53 4.95 -5.46 -4.83
CA SER A 53 4.60 -5.24 -6.25
C SER A 53 5.85 -5.00 -7.11
N ARG A 54 6.86 -4.30 -6.58
CA ARG A 54 8.15 -4.10 -7.27
C ARG A 54 8.91 -5.41 -7.44
N SER A 55 9.03 -6.22 -6.39
CA SER A 55 9.78 -7.49 -6.45
C SER A 55 9.11 -8.49 -7.40
N ALA A 56 7.78 -8.56 -7.39
CA ALA A 56 7.03 -9.38 -8.32
C ALA A 56 7.15 -8.89 -9.77
N ALA A 57 7.09 -7.57 -10.01
CA ALA A 57 7.33 -7.00 -11.33
C ALA A 57 8.73 -7.33 -11.87
N LEU A 58 9.76 -7.25 -11.02
CA LEU A 58 11.13 -7.59 -11.41
C LEU A 58 11.22 -9.07 -11.83
N ARG A 59 10.62 -9.99 -11.07
CA ARG A 59 10.57 -11.42 -11.41
C ARG A 59 9.83 -11.70 -12.72
N MET A 60 8.77 -10.94 -13.02
CA MET A 60 8.04 -11.07 -14.29
C MET A 60 8.83 -10.49 -15.47
N SER A 61 9.68 -9.48 -15.22
CA SER A 61 10.50 -8.84 -16.25
C SER A 61 11.80 -9.58 -16.57
N THR A 62 12.27 -10.45 -15.66
CA THR A 62 13.43 -11.31 -15.94
C THR A 62 13.04 -12.35 -17.00
N PRO A 63 13.75 -12.42 -18.14
CA PRO A 63 13.52 -13.45 -19.14
C PRO A 63 13.70 -14.82 -18.50
N ASN A 64 12.77 -15.75 -18.75
CA ASN A 64 12.95 -17.15 -18.38
C ASN A 64 14.21 -17.68 -19.08
N MET A 65 15.30 -17.85 -18.33
CA MET A 65 16.58 -18.37 -18.84
C MET A 65 16.42 -19.77 -19.49
N PHE A 66 15.31 -20.46 -19.23
CA PHE A 66 14.96 -21.76 -19.81
C PHE A 66 14.48 -21.74 -21.27
N HIS A 67 14.22 -20.56 -21.86
CA HIS A 67 13.76 -20.48 -23.27
C HIS A 67 14.91 -20.27 -24.28
N PHE A 68 16.17 -20.13 -23.82
CA PHE A 68 17.33 -19.88 -24.69
C PHE A 68 18.28 -21.08 -24.84
N ILE A 69 17.87 -22.28 -24.39
CA ILE A 69 18.64 -23.53 -24.55
C ILE A 69 17.75 -24.63 -25.13
N LEU A 70 17.14 -24.37 -26.30
CA LEU A 70 16.58 -25.38 -27.20
C LEU A 70 16.88 -24.97 -28.64
#